data_AF-A0A914YAV5-F1
#
_entry.id   AF-A0A914YAV5-F1
#
_cell.length_a   1.000
_cell.length_b   1.000
_cell.length_c   1.000
_cell.angle_alpha   90.00
_cell.angle_beta   90.00
_cell.angle_gamma   90.00
#
_symmetry.space_group_name_H-M   'P 1'
#
loop_
_entity.id
_entity.type
_entity.pdbx_description
1 polymer ?
#
loop_
_entity_poly.entity_id
_entity_poly.type
_entity_poly.pdbx_seq_one_letter_code
_entity_poly.pdbx_strand_id
1 'polypeptide(L)'
;MQKNKYGDECKVCNRPFTSFRWCPGHGARFKKTEVCQTCAKMKNVCQTCLLDLEYGLPVQVRDQALSIKEQFPQQGANRDFFVQNAERVLADTDGTVPYGELALIPNAGNNEMLNKLASTRGREPYYARNAPHICSFFVKGECKRGDECPYR
;
A
#
# COMPACT_ATOMS: atom_id res chain seq x y z
N MET A 1 1.89 -12.88 13.41
CA MET A 1 1.00 -11.87 12.79
C MET A 1 -0.36 -11.95 13.47
N GLN A 2 -0.95 -10.82 13.85
CA GLN A 2 -2.27 -10.74 14.46
C GLN A 2 -3.30 -10.35 13.40
N LYS A 3 -4.47 -11.00 13.40
CA LYS A 3 -5.59 -10.76 12.47
C LYS A 3 -6.76 -10.17 13.26
N ASN A 4 -7.15 -8.94 12.95
CA ASN A 4 -8.29 -8.27 13.56
C ASN A 4 -9.39 -8.11 12.52
N LYS A 5 -10.51 -8.82 12.70
CA LYS A 5 -11.68 -8.69 11.81
C LYS A 5 -12.30 -7.31 12.01
N TYR A 6 -12.43 -6.53 10.93
CA TYR A 6 -13.01 -5.17 10.95
C TYR A 6 -12.34 -4.21 11.95
N GLY A 7 -11.01 -4.35 12.16
CA GLY A 7 -10.29 -3.62 13.22
C GLY A 7 -9.87 -2.19 12.86
N ASP A 8 -9.75 -1.86 11.57
CA ASP A 8 -9.38 -0.54 11.09
C ASP A 8 -10.26 -0.13 9.89
N GLU A 9 -10.39 1.17 9.67
CA GLU A 9 -10.97 1.77 8.46
C GLU A 9 -9.90 1.94 7.36
N CYS A 10 -10.28 1.67 6.11
CA CYS A 10 -9.40 1.86 4.97
C CYS A 10 -9.14 3.36 4.74
N LYS A 11 -7.87 3.77 4.62
CA LYS A 11 -7.51 5.18 4.40
C LYS A 11 -7.89 5.77 3.04
N VAL A 12 -8.43 4.96 2.12
CA VAL A 12 -8.90 5.40 0.79
C VAL A 12 -10.42 5.42 0.71
N CYS A 13 -11.07 4.30 1.03
CA CYS A 13 -12.53 4.14 0.89
C CYS A 13 -13.32 4.32 2.20
N ASN A 14 -12.65 4.54 3.34
CA ASN A 14 -13.24 4.65 4.68
C ASN A 14 -14.09 3.45 5.13
N ARG A 15 -14.06 2.33 4.39
CA ARG A 15 -14.76 1.10 4.78
C ARG A 15 -13.96 0.31 5.81
N PRO A 16 -14.62 -0.30 6.80
CA PRO A 16 -13.94 -1.18 7.75
C PRO A 16 -13.42 -2.43 7.02
N PHE A 17 -12.22 -2.88 7.38
CA PHE A 17 -11.62 -4.07 6.78
C PHE A 17 -10.86 -4.90 7.82
N THR A 18 -10.50 -6.13 7.44
CA THR A 18 -9.67 -6.98 8.30
C THR A 18 -8.25 -6.46 8.29
N SER A 19 -7.77 -5.94 9.42
CA SER A 19 -6.40 -5.45 9.55
C SER A 19 -5.47 -6.55 10.05
N PHE A 20 -4.25 -6.54 9.51
CA PHE A 20 -3.18 -7.44 9.92
C PHE A 20 -2.06 -6.63 10.54
N ARG A 21 -1.51 -7.09 11.67
CA ARG A 21 -0.38 -6.45 12.36
C ARG A 21 0.76 -7.44 12.57
N TRP A 22 1.99 -7.06 12.23
CA TRP A 22 3.17 -7.92 12.35
C TRP A 22 4.44 -7.12 12.65
N CYS A 23 5.43 -7.79 13.25
CA CYS A 23 6.78 -7.24 13.41
C CYS A 23 7.66 -7.77 12.26
N PRO A 24 8.21 -6.90 11.38
CA PRO A 24 9.03 -7.36 10.25
C PRO A 24 10.40 -7.92 10.63
N GLY A 25 10.95 -7.58 11.80
CA GLY A 25 12.29 -7.97 12.21
C GLY A 25 12.73 -7.29 13.51
N HIS A 26 13.94 -7.61 13.97
CA HIS A 26 14.50 -7.00 15.18
C HIS A 26 14.79 -5.51 14.95
N GLY A 27 14.48 -4.67 15.94
CA GLY A 27 14.62 -3.21 15.84
C GLY A 27 13.65 -2.53 14.87
N ALA A 28 12.70 -3.26 14.27
CA ALA A 28 11.70 -2.70 13.36
C ALA A 28 10.40 -2.32 14.11
N ARG A 29 9.69 -1.33 13.58
CA ARG A 29 8.34 -0.99 14.05
C ARG A 29 7.35 -2.08 13.64
N PHE A 30 6.33 -2.28 14.49
CA PHE A 30 5.16 -3.04 14.09
C PHE A 30 4.49 -2.38 12.88
N LYS A 31 4.37 -3.14 11.80
CA LYS A 31 3.60 -2.74 10.62
C LYS A 31 2.18 -3.24 10.73
N LYS A 32 1.28 -2.51 10.11
CA LYS A 32 -0.09 -2.94 9.88
C LYS A 32 -0.52 -2.65 8.44
N THR A 33 -1.59 -3.29 8.01
CA THR A 33 -2.28 -2.95 6.75
C THR A 33 -3.04 -1.63 6.92
N GLU A 34 -2.93 -0.72 5.94
CA GLU A 34 -3.57 0.61 5.98
C GLU A 34 -4.74 0.73 4.99
N VAL A 35 -4.77 -0.13 3.96
CA VAL A 35 -5.85 -0.16 2.96
C VAL A 35 -6.48 -1.55 2.83
N CYS A 36 -7.76 -1.57 2.43
CA CYS A 36 -8.50 -2.81 2.23
C CYS A 36 -8.02 -3.59 1.00
N GLN A 37 -8.40 -4.87 0.93
CA GLN A 37 -8.04 -5.74 -0.18
C GLN A 37 -8.60 -5.26 -1.52
N THR A 38 -9.81 -4.69 -1.53
CA THR A 38 -10.43 -4.12 -2.74
C THR A 38 -9.60 -2.96 -3.28
N CYS A 39 -9.22 -1.99 -2.44
CA CYS A 39 -8.36 -0.87 -2.85
C CYS A 39 -6.97 -1.31 -3.31
N ALA A 40 -6.40 -2.32 -2.64
CA ALA A 40 -5.12 -2.90 -3.03
C ALA A 40 -5.19 -3.56 -4.42
N LYS A 41 -6.23 -4.37 -4.68
CA LYS A 41 -6.46 -5.04 -5.97
C LYS A 41 -6.79 -4.08 -7.10
N MET A 42 -7.53 -3.00 -6.80
CA MET A 42 -7.88 -2.00 -7.81
C MET A 42 -6.65 -1.35 -8.44
N LYS A 43 -5.62 -1.10 -7.63
CA LYS A 43 -4.40 -0.44 -8.10
C LYS A 43 -3.19 -1.35 -8.12
N ASN A 44 -3.32 -2.66 -7.94
CA ASN A 44 -2.19 -3.60 -7.84
C ASN A 44 -1.07 -3.14 -6.87
N VAL A 45 -1.45 -2.74 -5.64
CA VAL A 45 -0.51 -2.19 -4.64
C VAL A 45 -0.46 -3.00 -3.36
N CYS A 46 0.66 -2.88 -2.64
CA CYS A 46 0.79 -3.40 -1.29
C CYS A 46 -0.09 -2.64 -0.29
N GLN A 47 -0.76 -3.37 0.60
CA GLN A 47 -1.67 -2.83 1.62
C GLN A 47 -1.03 -1.92 2.68
N THR A 48 0.30 -1.93 2.81
CA THR A 48 1.02 -1.13 3.83
C THR A 48 1.90 -0.06 3.22
N CYS A 49 2.67 -0.35 2.17
CA CYS A 49 3.57 0.64 1.57
C CYS A 49 2.95 1.42 0.41
N LEU A 50 1.78 1.02 -0.11
CA LEU A 50 1.11 1.64 -1.26
C LEU A 50 1.98 1.72 -2.53
N LEU A 51 3.02 0.90 -2.60
CA LEU A 51 3.83 0.71 -3.79
C LEU A 51 3.25 -0.41 -4.63
N ASP A 52 3.47 -0.30 -5.92
CA ASP A 52 3.15 -1.33 -6.90
C ASP A 52 3.83 -2.66 -6.56
N LEU A 53 3.12 -3.77 -6.75
CA LEU A 53 3.59 -5.12 -6.41
C LEU A 53 4.60 -5.68 -7.43
N GLU A 54 4.61 -5.19 -8.68
CA GLU A 54 5.51 -5.69 -9.73
C GLU A 54 6.85 -4.95 -9.70
N TYR A 55 6.80 -3.61 -9.67
CA TYR A 55 7.96 -2.73 -9.82
C TYR A 55 8.44 -2.11 -8.50
N GLY A 56 7.62 -2.11 -7.44
CA GLY A 56 7.94 -1.40 -6.20
C GLY A 56 7.99 0.12 -6.35
N LEU A 57 7.38 0.66 -7.39
CA LEU A 57 7.32 2.08 -7.71
C LEU A 57 6.02 2.72 -7.18
N PRO A 58 6.01 4.05 -6.96
CA PRO A 58 4.78 4.76 -6.66
C PRO A 58 3.78 4.64 -7.82
N VAL A 59 2.50 4.51 -7.48
CA VAL A 59 1.39 4.36 -8.46
C VAL A 59 1.42 5.42 -9.55
N GLN A 60 1.70 6.68 -9.20
CA GLN A 60 1.78 7.78 -10.18
C GLN A 60 2.85 7.54 -11.25
N VAL A 61 4.04 7.05 -10.87
CA VAL A 61 5.14 6.80 -11.82
C VAL A 61 4.77 5.67 -12.76
N ARG A 62 4.15 4.61 -12.23
CA ARG A 62 3.68 3.47 -13.01
C ARG A 62 2.57 3.90 -13.98
N ASP A 63 1.54 4.57 -13.49
CA ASP A 63 0.37 4.93 -14.28
C ASP A 63 0.75 5.93 -15.40
N GLN A 64 1.70 6.84 -15.15
CA GLN A 64 2.27 7.72 -16.19
C GLN A 64 3.01 6.93 -17.27
N ALA A 65 3.84 5.96 -16.90
CA ALA A 65 4.58 5.15 -17.86
C ALA A 65 3.67 4.21 -18.67
N LEU A 66 2.62 3.69 -18.05
CA LEU A 66 1.62 2.82 -18.69
C LEU A 66 0.51 3.60 -19.39
N SER A 67 0.52 4.93 -19.33
CA SER A 67 -0.54 5.80 -19.87
C SER A 67 -1.95 5.45 -19.38
N ILE A 68 -2.05 4.93 -18.16
CA ILE A 68 -3.33 4.55 -17.53
C ILE A 68 -4.02 5.83 -17.05
N LYS A 69 -5.25 6.06 -17.48
CA LYS A 69 -6.05 7.25 -17.12
C LYS A 69 -7.26 6.86 -16.28
N GLU A 70 -7.06 6.01 -15.29
CA GLU A 70 -8.13 5.66 -14.36
C GLU A 70 -8.42 6.79 -13.38
N GLN A 71 -9.52 7.49 -13.62
CA GLN A 71 -10.03 8.51 -12.72
C GLN A 71 -10.79 7.86 -11.56
N PHE A 72 -10.17 7.84 -10.38
CA PHE A 72 -10.85 7.43 -9.16
C PHE A 72 -11.66 8.60 -8.59
N PRO A 73 -12.98 8.46 -8.38
CA PRO A 73 -13.79 9.53 -7.79
C PRO A 73 -13.34 9.79 -6.35
N GLN A 74 -12.91 11.02 -6.07
CA GLN A 74 -12.36 11.38 -4.76
C GLN A 74 -13.43 11.70 -3.70
N GLN A 75 -14.67 11.98 -4.09
CA GLN A 75 -15.66 12.57 -3.18
C GLN A 75 -16.87 11.67 -2.90
N GLY A 76 -17.14 11.50 -1.60
CA GLY A 76 -18.42 11.07 -1.03
C GLY A 76 -19.06 9.84 -1.65
N ALA A 77 -20.35 9.94 -1.97
CA ALA A 77 -21.17 8.84 -2.46
C ALA A 77 -20.66 8.21 -3.76
N ASN A 78 -20.06 9.00 -4.66
CA ASN A 78 -19.52 8.49 -5.92
C ASN A 78 -18.33 7.55 -5.68
N ARG A 79 -17.48 7.88 -4.70
CA ARG A 79 -16.40 7.00 -4.26
C ARG A 79 -16.94 5.69 -3.76
N ASP A 80 -17.92 5.75 -2.86
CA ASP A 80 -18.44 4.55 -2.21
C ASP A 80 -19.21 3.66 -3.20
N PHE A 81 -19.95 4.27 -4.14
CA PHE A 81 -20.60 3.58 -5.25
C PHE A 81 -19.59 2.90 -6.18
N PHE A 82 -18.51 3.60 -6.55
CA PHE A 82 -17.44 3.04 -7.37
C PHE A 82 -16.78 1.84 -6.69
N VAL A 83 -16.44 1.98 -5.40
CA VAL A 83 -15.83 0.89 -4.61
C VAL A 83 -16.79 -0.29 -4.47
N GLN A 84 -18.09 -0.06 -4.28
CA GLN A 84 -19.08 -1.14 -4.23
C GLN A 84 -19.17 -1.92 -5.54
N ASN A 85 -19.17 -1.21 -6.66
CA ASN A 85 -19.21 -1.85 -7.97
C ASN A 85 -17.92 -2.63 -8.25
N ALA A 86 -16.76 -2.05 -7.93
CA ALA A 86 -15.48 -2.72 -8.07
C ALA A 86 -15.38 -3.96 -7.17
N GLU A 87 -15.92 -3.89 -5.94
CA GLU A 87 -15.99 -5.03 -5.03
C GLU A 87 -16.85 -6.16 -5.59
N ARG A 88 -18.02 -5.84 -6.18
CA ARG A 88 -18.88 -6.82 -6.85
C ARG A 88 -18.17 -7.50 -8.02
N VAL A 89 -17.56 -6.71 -8.90
CA VAL A 89 -16.81 -7.26 -10.04
C VAL A 89 -15.65 -8.14 -9.55
N LEU A 90 -14.89 -7.69 -8.54
CA LEU A 90 -13.78 -8.48 -8.00
C LEU A 90 -14.24 -9.75 -7.29
N ALA A 91 -15.44 -9.77 -6.70
CA ALA A 91 -16.03 -10.97 -6.12
C ALA A 91 -16.41 -12.01 -7.17
N ASP A 92 -16.79 -11.57 -8.37
CA ASP A 92 -17.12 -12.45 -9.51
C ASP A 92 -15.85 -13.02 -10.19
N THR A 93 -14.67 -12.45 -9.91
CA THR A 93 -13.38 -12.93 -10.44
C THR A 93 -12.68 -13.90 -9.48
N ASP A 94 -11.77 -14.72 -10.01
CA ASP A 94 -10.89 -15.63 -9.24
C ASP A 94 -9.93 -14.88 -8.26
N GLY A 95 -9.94 -13.54 -8.29
CA GLY A 95 -9.25 -12.70 -7.31
C GLY A 95 -7.73 -12.59 -7.49
N THR A 96 -7.20 -13.16 -8.58
CA THR A 96 -5.78 -13.15 -8.98
C THR A 96 -5.42 -11.97 -9.88
N VAL A 97 -6.39 -11.45 -10.64
CA VAL A 97 -6.19 -10.33 -11.55
C VAL A 97 -6.50 -8.98 -10.89
N PRO A 98 -5.76 -7.91 -11.23
CA PRO A 98 -6.12 -6.56 -10.82
C PRO A 98 -7.44 -6.13 -11.49
N TYR A 99 -8.04 -5.04 -11.01
CA TYR A 99 -9.26 -4.48 -11.59
C TYR A 99 -8.91 -3.55 -12.78
N GLY A 100 -9.84 -3.38 -13.72
CA GLY A 100 -9.84 -2.28 -14.68
C GLY A 100 -8.78 -2.41 -15.79
N GLU A 101 -8.29 -1.25 -16.27
CA GLU A 101 -7.36 -1.19 -17.41
C GLU A 101 -6.04 -1.92 -17.12
N LEU A 102 -5.66 -1.98 -15.84
CA LEU A 102 -4.49 -2.74 -15.37
C LEU A 102 -4.57 -4.23 -15.70
N ALA A 103 -5.77 -4.82 -15.75
CA ALA A 103 -5.97 -6.22 -16.08
C ALA A 103 -5.77 -6.51 -17.58
N LEU A 104 -5.99 -5.49 -18.42
CA LEU A 104 -6.00 -5.61 -19.87
C LEU A 104 -4.61 -5.41 -20.49
N ILE A 105 -3.62 -4.93 -19.72
CA ILE A 105 -2.26 -4.69 -20.21
C ILE A 105 -1.47 -6.00 -20.09
N PRO A 106 -1.28 -6.77 -21.18
CA PRO A 106 -0.73 -8.14 -21.12
C PRO A 106 0.78 -8.17 -20.81
N ASN A 107 1.44 -7.01 -20.87
CA ASN A 107 2.88 -6.82 -20.73
C ASN A 107 3.20 -5.71 -19.72
N ALA A 108 2.36 -5.51 -18.71
CA ALA A 108 2.55 -4.45 -17.73
C ALA A 108 3.92 -4.53 -17.06
N GLY A 109 4.49 -5.74 -16.89
CA GLY A 109 5.80 -6.05 -16.28
C GLY A 109 7.05 -5.96 -17.19
N ASN A 110 6.90 -5.77 -18.51
CA ASN A 110 8.01 -5.77 -19.47
C ASN A 110 8.40 -4.37 -19.97
N ASN A 111 7.97 -3.32 -19.30
CA ASN A 111 8.39 -1.97 -19.67
C ASN A 111 9.84 -1.71 -19.24
N GLU A 112 10.71 -1.54 -20.24
CA GLU A 112 12.15 -1.34 -20.03
C GLU A 112 12.45 -0.12 -19.15
N MET A 113 11.69 0.98 -19.34
CA MET A 113 11.76 2.18 -18.50
C MET A 113 11.44 1.88 -17.04
N LEU A 114 10.34 1.18 -16.77
CA LEU A 114 9.91 0.85 -15.41
C LEU A 114 10.88 -0.12 -14.74
N ASN A 115 11.42 -1.08 -15.49
CA ASN A 115 12.46 -1.99 -15.02
C ASN A 115 13.76 -1.28 -14.67
N LYS A 116 14.18 -0.27 -15.46
CA LYS A 116 15.35 0.58 -15.14
C LYS A 116 15.13 1.42 -13.88
N LEU A 117 13.94 1.99 -13.71
CA LEU A 117 13.57 2.77 -12.53
C LEU A 117 13.43 1.90 -11.26
N ALA A 118 12.88 0.70 -11.40
CA ALA A 118 12.82 -0.28 -10.31
C ALA A 118 14.23 -0.73 -9.90
N SER A 119 15.12 -0.95 -10.88
CA SER A 119 16.50 -1.38 -10.63
C SER A 119 17.36 -0.30 -9.95
N THR A 120 17.15 0.97 -10.26
CA THR A 120 17.87 2.09 -9.61
C THR A 120 17.47 2.30 -8.14
N ARG A 121 16.26 1.90 -7.75
CA ARG A 121 15.87 1.84 -6.33
C ARG A 121 16.46 0.66 -5.56
N GLY A 122 17.22 -0.21 -6.24
CA GLY A 122 17.75 -1.45 -5.69
C GLY A 122 16.68 -2.53 -5.63
N ARG A 123 16.97 -3.72 -6.17
CA ARG A 123 16.15 -4.92 -5.94
C ARG A 123 16.19 -5.37 -4.47
N GLU A 124 17.13 -4.85 -3.68
CA GLU A 124 17.20 -5.14 -2.26
C GLU A 124 16.04 -4.45 -1.50
N PRO A 125 15.36 -5.19 -0.62
CA PRO A 125 14.29 -4.63 0.19
C PRO A 125 14.80 -3.47 1.05
N TYR A 126 14.29 -2.26 0.80
CA TYR A 126 14.63 -1.07 1.58
C TYR A 126 14.04 -1.15 3.01
N TYR A 127 14.74 -1.85 3.90
CA TYR A 127 14.33 -2.11 5.28
C TYR A 127 14.35 -0.86 6.17
N ALA A 128 15.00 0.22 5.77
CA ALA A 128 14.94 1.51 6.47
C ALA A 128 13.50 2.06 6.59
N ARG A 129 12.57 1.66 5.71
CA ARG A 129 11.12 1.96 5.88
C ARG A 129 10.47 1.27 7.07
N ASN A 130 11.09 0.21 7.60
CA ASN A 130 10.62 -0.52 8.77
C ASN A 130 11.12 0.10 10.06
N ALA A 131 12.01 1.11 10.00
CA ALA A 131 12.53 1.76 11.18
C ALA A 131 11.42 2.41 12.02
N PRO A 132 11.58 2.45 13.36
CA PRO A 132 10.72 3.22 14.24
C PRO A 132 10.59 4.68 13.81
N HIS A 133 9.43 5.27 14.12
CA HIS A 133 9.25 6.72 13.96
C HIS A 133 10.21 7.48 14.87
N ILE A 134 10.45 8.74 14.52
CA ILE A 134 11.26 9.64 15.34
C ILE A 134 10.51 9.95 16.63
N CYS A 135 11.20 9.89 17.77
CA CYS A 135 10.69 10.22 19.08
C CYS A 135 10.41 11.72 19.17
N SER A 136 9.13 12.09 19.21
CA SER A 136 8.72 13.50 19.34
C SER A 136 9.23 14.16 20.62
N PHE A 137 9.39 13.40 21.72
CA PHE A 137 9.93 13.92 22.98
C PHE A 137 11.45 14.09 22.94
N PHE A 138 12.17 13.27 22.18
CA PHE A 138 13.61 13.43 21.99
C PHE A 138 13.90 14.69 21.19
N VAL A 139 13.13 14.94 20.13
CA VAL A 139 13.21 16.19 19.35
C VAL A 139 12.98 17.44 20.20
N LYS A 140 12.16 17.34 21.26
CA LYS A 140 11.90 18.42 22.22
C LYS A 140 12.90 18.49 23.38
N GLY A 141 13.79 17.51 23.54
CA GLY A 141 14.73 17.42 24.66
C GLY A 141 14.15 16.92 25.98
N GLU A 142 12.91 16.41 25.99
CA GLU A 142 12.19 15.97 27.20
C GLU A 142 12.05 14.44 27.31
N CYS A 143 12.80 13.67 26.51
CA CYS A 143 12.72 12.22 26.52
C CYS A 143 13.34 11.62 27.80
N LYS A 144 12.50 11.23 28.76
CA LYS A 144 12.92 10.57 29.99
C LYS A 144 13.26 9.08 29.83
N ARG A 145 13.05 8.51 28.64
CA ARG A 145 13.23 7.07 28.36
C ARG A 145 14.66 6.69 27.95
N GLY A 146 15.49 7.67 27.55
CA GLY A 146 16.88 7.41 27.14
C GLY A 146 17.01 6.25 26.16
N ASP A 147 17.90 5.31 26.47
CA ASP A 147 18.24 4.13 25.64
C ASP A 147 17.13 3.07 25.59
N GLU A 148 16.15 3.11 26.49
CA GLU A 148 14.99 2.20 26.45
C GLU A 148 13.89 2.69 25.49
N CYS A 149 14.07 3.86 24.86
CA CYS A 149 13.07 4.42 23.96
C CYS A 149 12.96 3.56 22.68
N PRO A 150 11.79 2.98 22.36
CA PRO A 150 11.62 2.16 21.16
C PRO A 150 11.50 2.99 19.87
N TYR A 151 11.54 4.31 19.97
CA TYR A 151 11.48 5.27 18.88
C TYR A 151 12.88 5.80 18.56
N ARG A 152 13.10 6.18 17.31
CA ARG A 152 14.39 6.69 16.82
C ARG A 152 14.64 8.14 17.23
#